data_AF-S4MRG3-F1
#
_entry.id   AF-S4MRG3-F1
#
_cell.length_a   1.000
_cell.length_b   1.000
_cell.length_c   1.000
_cell.angle_alpha   90.00
_cell.angle_beta   90.00
_cell.angle_gamma   90.00
#
_symmetry.space_group_name_H-M   'P 1'
#
loop_
_entity.id
_entity.type
_entity.pdbx_description
1 polymer ?
#
loop_
_entity_poly.entity_id
_entity_poly.type
_entity_poly.pdbx_seq_one_letter_code
_entity_poly.pdbx_strand_id
1 'polypeptide(L)' 'MKFDSLMFFGDNGGGDQFAFVRRLERHEVFVWDHETDSRILVAPSLERYVRSALESDGVPRLGS' A
#
# COMPACT_ATOMS: atom_id res chain seq x y z
N MET A 1 15.18 -2.68 18.42
CA MET A 1 13.99 -3.24 17.74
C MET A 1 13.65 -2.32 16.58
N LYS A 2 13.73 -2.78 15.34
CA LYS A 2 13.41 -1.94 14.18
C LYS A 2 11.95 -2.17 13.78
N PHE A 3 11.18 -1.08 13.63
CA PHE A 3 9.75 -1.04 13.30
C PHE A 3 9.46 -1.40 11.82
N ASP A 4 10.40 -2.02 11.11
CA ASP A 4 10.40 -2.22 9.64
C ASP A 4 9.28 -3.15 9.13
N SER A 5 8.44 -3.65 10.03
CA SER A 5 7.29 -4.49 9.72
C SER A 5 5.95 -3.82 10.07
N LEU A 6 5.88 -2.62 10.62
CA LEU A 6 4.62 -2.12 11.16
C LEU A 6 3.81 -1.29 10.14
N MET A 7 2.61 -1.76 9.79
CA MET A 7 1.61 -0.97 9.06
C MET A 7 0.66 -0.33 10.06
N PHE A 8 0.77 0.99 10.19
CA PHE A 8 -0.09 1.82 11.04
C PHE A 8 -1.43 2.09 10.33
N PHE A 9 -2.53 1.97 11.07
CA PHE A 9 -3.88 2.14 10.52
C PHE A 9 -4.81 2.97 11.40
N GLY A 10 -4.31 3.53 12.51
CA GLY A 10 -5.09 4.45 13.34
C GLY A 10 -4.37 4.85 14.63
N ASP A 11 -4.96 5.81 15.36
CA ASP A 11 -4.51 6.29 16.66
C ASP A 11 -5.66 6.37 17.68
N ASN A 12 -5.35 6.43 18.98
CA ASN A 12 -6.35 6.47 20.05
C ASN A 12 -6.83 7.89 20.43
N GLY A 13 -6.48 8.91 19.63
CA GLY A 13 -6.74 10.32 19.93
C GLY A 13 -5.83 10.93 21.00
N GLY A 14 -5.00 10.13 21.67
CA GLY A 14 -3.99 10.55 22.65
C GLY A 14 -2.55 10.53 22.12
N GLY A 15 -2.37 10.23 20.83
CA GLY A 15 -1.07 10.18 20.17
C GLY A 15 -0.45 8.78 20.06
N ASP A 16 -1.02 7.77 20.74
CA ASP A 16 -0.57 6.39 20.56
C ASP A 16 -1.15 5.82 19.26
N GLN A 17 -0.28 5.22 18.46
CA GLN A 17 -0.67 4.62 17.19
C GLN A 17 -0.75 3.10 17.26
N PHE A 18 -1.75 2.56 16.57
CA PHE A 18 -1.92 1.13 16.39
C PHE A 18 -1.28 0.71 15.07
N ALA A 19 -0.50 -0.37 15.10
CA ALA A 19 0.06 -0.99 13.90
C ALA A 19 0.04 -2.51 13.93
N PHE A 20 -0.02 -3.07 12.72
CA PHE A 20 0.09 -4.49 12.45
C PHE A 20 1.49 -4.88 11.97
N VAL A 21 2.09 -5.94 12.51
CA VAL A 21 3.45 -6.41 12.14
C VAL A 21 3.40 -7.26 10.86
N ARG A 22 3.62 -6.63 9.70
CA ARG A 22 3.90 -7.20 8.38
C ARG A 22 5.37 -7.62 8.22
N ARG A 23 5.66 -8.92 8.23
CA ARG A 23 6.92 -9.41 7.61
C ARG A 23 6.68 -9.56 6.11
N LEU A 24 7.29 -8.72 5.28
CA LEU A 24 7.05 -8.72 3.84
C LEU A 24 8.29 -9.14 3.07
N GLU A 25 8.19 -10.26 2.35
CA GLU A 25 9.11 -10.58 1.26
C GLU A 25 8.61 -10.08 -0.10
N ARG A 26 7.43 -9.43 -0.15
CA ARG A 26 6.79 -8.96 -1.39
C ARG A 26 6.33 -7.52 -1.25
N HIS A 27 6.65 -6.73 -2.28
CA HIS A 27 6.48 -5.27 -2.29
C HIS A 27 5.43 -4.78 -3.28
N GLU A 28 4.97 -5.67 -4.13
CA GLU A 28 4.02 -5.41 -5.20
C GLU A 28 2.68 -4.88 -4.67
N VAL A 29 2.09 -3.96 -5.42
CA VAL A 29 0.77 -3.39 -5.16
C VAL A 29 -0.18 -3.94 -6.20
N PHE A 30 -1.30 -4.43 -5.72
CA PHE A 30 -2.39 -4.93 -6.56
C PHE A 30 -3.60 -4.05 -6.34
N VAL A 31 -4.34 -3.75 -7.41
CA VAL A 31 -5.75 -3.42 -7.25
C VAL A 31 -6.49 -4.73 -7.12
N TRP A 32 -7.34 -4.79 -6.12
CA TRP A 32 -8.20 -5.92 -5.88
C TRP A 32 -9.62 -5.53 -6.28
N ASP A 33 -10.18 -6.27 -7.23
CA ASP A 33 -11.60 -6.24 -7.51
C ASP A 33 -12.29 -7.25 -6.59
N HIS A 34 -13.05 -6.72 -5.63
CA HIS A 34 -13.74 -7.51 -4.62
C HIS A 34 -15.01 -8.21 -5.14
N GLU A 35 -15.56 -7.83 -6.30
CA GLU A 35 -16.73 -8.49 -6.88
C GLU A 35 -16.35 -9.81 -7.55
N THR A 36 -15.18 -9.85 -8.18
CA THR A 36 -14.67 -11.02 -8.91
C THR A 36 -13.53 -11.75 -8.20
N ASP A 37 -13.07 -11.22 -7.06
CA ASP A 37 -11.84 -11.57 -6.36
C ASP A 37 -10.55 -11.47 -7.21
N SER A 38 -10.63 -10.79 -8.37
CA SER A 38 -9.48 -10.65 -9.25
C SER A 38 -8.47 -9.65 -8.67
N ARG A 39 -7.18 -9.94 -8.88
CA ARG A 39 -6.07 -9.10 -8.40
C ARG A 39 -5.18 -8.77 -9.58
N ILE A 40 -5.12 -7.49 -9.91
CA ILE A 40 -4.30 -7.00 -11.02
C ILE A 40 -3.12 -6.27 -10.41
N LEU A 41 -1.91 -6.66 -10.80
CA LEU A 41 -0.70 -5.96 -10.40
C LEU A 41 -0.76 -4.55 -10.97
N VAL A 42 -0.79 -3.55 -10.10
CA VAL A 42 -0.79 -2.13 -10.50
C VAL A 42 0.59 -1.52 -10.44
N ALA A 43 1.44 -2.05 -9.56
CA ALA A 43 2.82 -1.61 -9.45
C ALA A 43 3.71 -2.69 -8.81
N PRO A 44 4.98 -2.78 -9.22
CA PRO A 44 5.93 -3.73 -8.62
C PRO A 44 6.36 -3.32 -7.21
N SER A 45 6.07 -2.09 -6.77
CA SER A 45 6.34 -1.61 -5.42
C SER A 45 5.37 -0.52 -4.98
N LEU A 46 5.20 -0.36 -3.67
CA LEU A 46 4.40 0.73 -3.10
C LEU A 46 4.95 2.12 -3.48
N GLU A 47 6.27 2.27 -3.54
CA GLU A 47 6.89 3.53 -3.96
C GLU A 47 6.49 3.92 -5.38
N ARG A 48 6.60 2.96 -6.32
CA ARG A 48 6.29 3.23 -7.72
C ARG A 48 4.80 3.55 -7.91
N TYR A 49 3.93 2.92 -7.13
CA TYR A 49 2.51 3.25 -7.10
C TYR A 49 2.26 4.69 -6.65
N VAL A 50 2.81 5.10 -5.50
CA VAL A 50 2.58 6.44 -4.92
C VAL A 50 3.14 7.54 -5.82
N ARG A 51 4.34 7.37 -6.40
CA ARG A 51 4.91 8.36 -7.34
C ARG A 51 4.01 8.56 -8.55
N SER A 52 3.59 7.46 -9.19
CA SER A 52 2.70 7.54 -10.35
C SER A 52 1.37 8.20 -10.02
N ALA A 53 0.79 7.88 -8.84
CA ALA A 53 -0.47 8.47 -8.41
C ALA A 53 -0.37 9.98 -8.15
N LEU A 54 0.76 10.46 -7.60
CA LEU A 54 0.99 11.89 -7.35
C LEU A 54 1.27 12.68 -8.63
N GLU A 55 1.89 12.07 -9.64
CA GLU A 55 2.11 12.67 -10.96
C GLU A 55 0.85 12.68 -11.83
N SER A 56 -0.18 11.92 -11.43
CA SER A 56 -1.38 11.69 -12.22
C SER A 56 -2.66 12.01 -11.42
N ASP A 57 -2.80 13.17 -10.78
CA ASP A 57 -4.01 13.63 -10.05
C ASP A 57 -4.76 12.53 -9.25
N GLY A 58 -4.04 11.58 -8.64
CA GLY A 58 -4.61 10.48 -7.84
C GLY A 58 -4.99 9.19 -8.58
N VAL A 59 -4.84 9.09 -9.91
CA VAL A 59 -5.11 7.86 -10.67
C VAL A 59 -3.78 7.31 -11.21
N PRO A 60 -3.22 6.24 -10.61
CA PRO A 60 -2.01 5.62 -11.11
C PRO A 60 -2.23 5.16 -12.55
N ARG A 61 -1.38 5.63 -13.48
CA ARG A 61 -1.40 5.12 -14.84
C ARG A 61 -0.82 3.71 -14.81
N LEU A 62 -1.70 2.72 -14.94
CA LEU A 62 -1.32 1.36 -15.28
C LEU A 62 -0.40 1.43 -16.50
N GLY A 63 0.82 0.92 -16.35
CA GLY A 63 1.83 0.93 -17.40
C GLY A 63 1.29 0.29 -18.69
N SER A 64 1.70 0.91 -19.81
CA SER A 64 1.47 0.56 -21.22
C SER A 64 1.53 -0.92 -21.58
#